data_AF-A0A9E2LJI4-F1
#
_entry.id   AF-A0A9E2LJI4-F1
#
_cell.length_a   1.000
_cell.length_b   1.000
_cell.length_c   1.000
_cell.angle_alpha   90.00
_cell.angle_beta   90.00
_cell.angle_gamma   90.00
#
_symmetry.space_group_name_H-M   'P 1'
#
loop_
_entity.id
_entity.type
_entity.pdbx_description
1 polymer ?
#
loop_
_entity_poly.entity_id
_entity_poly.type
_entity_poly.pdbx_seq_one_letter_code
_entity_poly.pdbx_strand_id
1 'polypeptide(L)'
;EIGQIAGRAGRHLRDGTFGVTGEATELDQDLVEQVVEHRFDPVEGAEWRNARLDFDTLPDLLRSLTVTPGVRGLNLTQPALDETLLRRLIKDEDVARVGRSRGAIMRLWEACQLPDFQKTTLDEHGRLAKEIFQALTGKRGRLTADWIAPRFAELDRDDGQIDQLSARLSGVRTLSYIANRPDWLDQAQGWRDRTKALEERLSDVLHERLTARFVDRRTTALMRALNVTEDAVAEVEADGAVIVEGHAVGRLAGVEFQLDKGSSALEDRALRHAARQAVTPEIARRLGRLAADEDAAFAVTPDGAVLWRGAAAGQVIGGDWFAPRVRLLGELGPAAARERAQRRLEAWLAAEAGRALKPLARLKAAVESGALKGLPRGVAFRLIEAGGIIDRRAIARDLAALSQVERRTLRTFAVRVGAHSVWLPGVLKTRARALAQAFVAREVFRPGATTLTVLPEPPPSPRLLSAFGLRAVGRVAAGVEMLEAMSERQAAGKGVLTEADLAALGVSLDEAKGLTAALKASRAQQPDRDDRSRAVKDSPFAALSALTAAPAPARAKRKRPRRTRTTG
;
A
#
# COMPACT_ATOMS: atom_id res chain seq x y z
N GLU A 1 -5.38 -33.30 -32.36
CA GLU A 1 -5.20 -31.84 -32.50
C GLU A 1 -3.91 -31.48 -33.23
N ILE A 2 -2.74 -31.94 -32.77
CA ILE A 2 -1.43 -31.67 -33.41
C ILE A 2 -1.41 -32.04 -34.89
N GLY A 3 -1.98 -33.18 -35.28
CA GLY A 3 -2.12 -33.54 -36.71
C GLY A 3 -2.92 -32.52 -37.54
N GLN A 4 -3.94 -31.87 -36.97
CA GLN A 4 -4.67 -30.81 -37.67
C GLN A 4 -3.86 -29.51 -37.78
N ILE A 5 -3.01 -29.22 -36.79
CA ILE A 5 -2.10 -28.07 -36.83
C ILE A 5 -1.01 -28.32 -37.87
N ALA A 6 -0.40 -29.50 -37.87
CA ALA A 6 0.59 -29.93 -38.85
C ALA A 6 0.01 -29.92 -40.27
N GLY A 7 -1.24 -30.36 -40.46
CA GLY A 7 -1.93 -30.30 -41.75
C GLY A 7 -2.22 -28.89 -42.29
N ARG A 8 -1.96 -27.83 -41.51
CA ARG A 8 -1.97 -26.44 -42.00
C ARG A 8 -0.60 -26.01 -42.56
N ALA A 9 0.46 -26.74 -42.21
CA ALA A 9 1.79 -26.54 -42.74
C ALA A 9 1.93 -27.31 -44.05
N GLY A 10 2.29 -26.61 -45.12
CA GLY A 10 2.34 -27.19 -46.46
C GLY A 10 0.98 -27.09 -47.14
N ARG A 11 0.95 -26.52 -48.33
CA ARG A 11 -0.25 -26.41 -49.15
C ARG A 11 0.02 -27.09 -50.48
N HIS A 12 -0.74 -28.14 -50.77
CA HIS A 12 -0.94 -28.82 -52.07
C HIS A 12 0.31 -29.23 -52.87
N LEU A 13 1.23 -28.30 -53.17
CA LEU A 13 2.41 -28.47 -54.03
C LEU A 13 3.75 -28.27 -53.29
N ARG A 14 3.74 -27.93 -51.99
CA ARG A 14 4.95 -27.73 -51.20
C ARG A 14 4.83 -28.39 -49.84
N ASP A 15 5.83 -29.18 -49.51
CA ASP A 15 5.99 -29.75 -48.18
C ASP A 15 6.08 -28.63 -47.14
N GLY A 16 5.42 -28.84 -46.01
CA GLY A 16 5.44 -27.93 -44.88
C GLY A 16 6.22 -28.52 -43.73
N THR A 17 6.79 -27.65 -42.91
CA THR A 17 7.39 -28.03 -41.64
C THR A 17 6.45 -27.62 -40.51
N PHE A 18 6.23 -28.51 -39.55
CA PHE A 18 5.58 -28.19 -38.29
C PHE A 18 6.57 -28.41 -37.16
N GLY A 19 6.37 -27.70 -36.06
CA GLY A 19 7.27 -27.75 -34.92
C GLY A 19 6.77 -26.86 -33.81
N VAL A 20 7.57 -26.76 -32.76
CA VAL A 20 7.29 -25.89 -31.62
C VAL A 20 7.71 -24.45 -31.91
N THR A 21 7.08 -23.49 -31.25
CA THR A 21 7.42 -22.06 -31.37
C THR A 21 7.68 -21.47 -29.99
N GLY A 22 8.68 -20.60 -29.87
CA GLY A 22 8.98 -19.90 -28.63
C GLY A 22 9.57 -20.82 -27.57
N GLU A 23 9.09 -20.72 -26.33
CA GLU A 23 9.55 -21.53 -25.17
C GLU A 23 8.76 -22.84 -25.00
N ALA A 24 7.93 -23.23 -25.98
CA ALA A 24 7.21 -24.49 -25.91
C ALA A 24 8.21 -25.66 -25.88
N THR A 25 8.04 -26.56 -24.91
CA THR A 25 8.82 -27.79 -24.81
C THR A 25 8.83 -28.52 -26.14
N GLU A 26 10.00 -29.00 -26.55
CA GLU A 26 10.15 -29.83 -27.74
C GLU A 26 9.09 -30.93 -27.77
N LEU A 27 8.53 -31.15 -28.97
CA LEU A 27 7.60 -32.25 -29.16
C LEU A 27 8.34 -33.56 -28.92
N ASP A 28 7.69 -34.47 -28.19
CA ASP A 28 8.18 -35.82 -28.03
C ASP A 28 8.45 -36.43 -29.43
N GLN A 29 9.62 -37.07 -29.60
CA GLN A 29 9.99 -37.66 -30.88
C GLN A 29 8.96 -38.72 -31.33
N ASP A 30 8.40 -39.47 -30.39
CA ASP A 30 7.37 -40.47 -30.68
C ASP A 30 6.10 -39.82 -31.26
N LEU A 31 5.74 -38.64 -30.75
CA LEU A 31 4.60 -37.86 -31.21
C LEU A 31 4.84 -37.22 -32.59
N VAL A 32 6.06 -36.75 -32.84
CA VAL A 32 6.47 -36.25 -34.17
C VAL A 32 6.38 -37.38 -35.19
N GLU A 33 6.91 -38.55 -34.86
CA GLU A 33 6.87 -39.73 -35.73
C GLU A 33 5.43 -40.20 -35.98
N GLN A 34 4.56 -40.19 -34.97
CA GLN A 34 3.14 -40.50 -35.13
C GLN A 34 2.45 -39.55 -36.12
N VAL A 35 2.72 -38.24 -36.03
CA VAL A 35 2.12 -37.24 -36.93
C VAL A 35 2.64 -37.37 -38.35
N VAL A 36 3.96 -37.56 -38.53
CA VAL A 36 4.58 -37.74 -39.86
C VAL A 36 4.05 -39.00 -40.55
N GLU A 37 3.99 -40.11 -39.81
CA GLU A 37 3.51 -41.40 -40.31
C GLU A 37 1.97 -41.52 -40.35
N HIS A 38 1.24 -40.45 -40.01
CA HIS A 38 -0.22 -40.43 -39.95
C HIS A 38 -0.83 -41.54 -39.07
N ARG A 39 -0.13 -41.91 -37.99
CA ARG A 39 -0.57 -42.89 -37.00
C ARG A 39 -1.32 -42.16 -35.89
N PHE A 40 -2.64 -42.27 -35.91
CA PHE A 40 -3.52 -41.70 -34.89
C PHE A 40 -4.15 -42.80 -34.07
N ASP A 41 -4.35 -42.51 -32.77
CA ASP A 41 -5.12 -43.40 -31.91
C ASP A 41 -6.51 -43.65 -32.48
N PRO A 42 -7.01 -44.89 -32.41
CA PRO A 42 -8.35 -45.20 -32.88
C PRO A 42 -9.39 -44.44 -32.05
N VAL A 43 -10.45 -43.96 -32.71
CA VAL A 43 -11.58 -43.36 -32.01
C VAL A 43 -12.32 -44.46 -31.26
N GLU A 44 -12.09 -44.54 -29.94
CA GLU A 44 -12.69 -45.57 -29.08
C GLU A 44 -14.20 -45.36 -28.87
N GLY A 45 -14.67 -44.12 -29.04
CA GLY A 45 -16.08 -43.83 -29.14
C GLY A 45 -16.42 -42.41 -29.57
N ALA A 46 -17.69 -42.19 -29.90
CA ALA A 46 -18.22 -40.89 -30.32
C ALA A 46 -19.50 -40.54 -29.56
N GLU A 47 -19.67 -39.25 -29.29
CA GLU A 47 -20.92 -38.72 -28.76
C GLU A 47 -22.01 -38.79 -29.83
N TRP A 48 -23.15 -39.37 -29.45
CA TRP A 48 -24.28 -39.61 -30.31
C TRP A 48 -25.53 -38.94 -29.75
N ARG A 49 -26.34 -38.41 -30.66
CA ARG A 49 -27.65 -37.84 -30.35
C ARG A 49 -28.69 -38.39 -31.31
N ASN A 50 -29.87 -38.71 -30.79
CA ASN A 50 -30.96 -39.20 -31.62
C ASN A 50 -31.45 -38.09 -32.58
N ALA A 51 -31.45 -38.37 -33.88
CA ALA A 51 -31.99 -37.48 -34.92
C ALA A 51 -33.49 -37.70 -35.17
N ARG A 52 -34.05 -38.85 -34.76
CA ARG A 52 -35.46 -39.21 -34.95
C ARG A 52 -36.27 -38.77 -33.73
N LEU A 53 -36.59 -37.48 -33.68
CA LEU A 53 -37.32 -36.87 -32.57
C LEU A 53 -38.83 -37.07 -32.69
N ASP A 54 -39.48 -37.29 -31.55
CA ASP A 54 -40.93 -37.42 -31.44
C ASP A 54 -41.54 -36.09 -30.97
N PHE A 55 -42.54 -35.60 -31.71
CA PHE A 55 -43.19 -34.30 -31.43
C PHE A 55 -44.67 -34.45 -31.07
N ASP A 56 -45.14 -35.66 -30.78
CA ASP A 56 -46.55 -35.90 -30.45
C ASP A 56 -46.94 -35.28 -29.10
N THR A 57 -46.08 -35.42 -28.09
CA THR A 57 -46.21 -34.73 -26.80
C THR A 57 -44.85 -34.26 -26.28
N LEU A 58 -44.84 -33.30 -25.34
CA LEU A 58 -43.61 -32.84 -24.69
C LEU A 58 -42.84 -33.98 -23.97
N PRO A 59 -43.52 -34.89 -23.23
CA PRO A 59 -42.87 -36.10 -22.71
C PRO A 59 -42.24 -36.98 -23.79
N ASP A 60 -42.88 -37.15 -24.94
CA ASP A 60 -42.34 -37.97 -26.04
C ASP A 60 -41.09 -37.35 -26.64
N LEU A 61 -41.07 -36.02 -26.82
CA LEU A 61 -39.87 -35.29 -27.23
C LEU A 61 -38.71 -35.52 -26.26
N LEU A 62 -38.94 -35.32 -24.96
CA LEU A 62 -37.91 -35.53 -23.94
C LEU A 62 -37.39 -36.97 -23.92
N ARG A 63 -38.29 -37.96 -24.09
CA ARG A 63 -37.94 -39.38 -24.17
C ARG A 63 -37.09 -39.67 -25.41
N SER A 64 -37.46 -39.09 -26.55
CA SER A 64 -36.75 -39.28 -27.82
C SER A 64 -35.33 -38.69 -27.79
N LEU A 65 -35.10 -37.62 -27.02
CA LEU A 65 -33.77 -37.01 -26.85
C LEU A 65 -32.81 -37.89 -26.04
N THR A 66 -33.33 -38.71 -25.12
CA THR A 66 -32.53 -39.55 -24.21
C THR A 66 -32.42 -41.01 -24.65
N VAL A 67 -32.78 -41.32 -25.90
CA VAL A 67 -32.56 -42.67 -26.46
C VAL A 67 -31.08 -43.00 -26.39
N THR A 68 -30.72 -44.23 -26.05
CA THR A 68 -29.32 -44.68 -26.07
C THR A 68 -28.98 -45.29 -27.43
N PRO A 69 -27.75 -45.10 -27.94
CA PRO A 69 -27.34 -45.73 -29.19
C PRO A 69 -27.19 -47.24 -28.99
N GLY A 70 -27.70 -48.03 -29.95
CA GLY A 70 -27.56 -49.50 -29.96
C GLY A 70 -26.27 -50.01 -30.61
N VAL A 71 -25.33 -49.11 -30.92
CA VAL A 71 -24.08 -49.41 -31.64
C VAL A 71 -22.90 -49.25 -30.70
N ARG A 72 -22.06 -50.29 -30.61
CA ARG A 72 -20.84 -50.25 -29.79
C ARG A 72 -19.93 -49.10 -30.24
N GLY A 73 -19.38 -48.36 -29.27
CA GLY A 73 -18.55 -47.18 -29.53
C GLY A 73 -19.35 -45.87 -29.67
N LEU A 74 -20.68 -45.91 -29.67
CA LEU A 74 -21.47 -44.68 -29.55
C LEU A 74 -21.95 -44.52 -28.11
N ASN A 75 -21.80 -43.31 -27.58
CA ASN A 75 -22.26 -42.95 -26.23
C ASN A 75 -23.28 -41.82 -26.36
N LEU A 76 -24.36 -41.87 -25.57
CA LEU A 76 -25.31 -40.76 -25.53
C LEU A 76 -24.60 -39.49 -25.06
N THR A 77 -24.74 -38.40 -25.82
CA THR A 77 -24.20 -37.08 -25.46
C THR A 77 -24.74 -36.61 -24.12
N GLN A 78 -23.94 -35.84 -23.38
CA GLN A 78 -24.46 -35.06 -22.26
C GLN A 78 -25.52 -34.06 -22.75
N PRO A 79 -26.47 -33.65 -21.88
CA PRO A 79 -27.52 -32.70 -22.26
C PRO A 79 -26.93 -31.42 -22.86
N ALA A 80 -27.21 -31.19 -24.13
CA ALA A 80 -26.80 -29.98 -24.82
C ALA A 80 -27.63 -28.76 -24.37
N LEU A 81 -27.20 -27.57 -24.77
CA LEU A 81 -27.85 -26.31 -24.39
C LEU A 81 -29.34 -26.30 -24.75
N ASP A 82 -29.71 -26.76 -25.94
CA ASP A 82 -31.09 -26.82 -26.42
C ASP A 82 -31.99 -27.73 -25.57
N GLU A 83 -31.49 -28.90 -25.15
CA GLU A 83 -32.21 -29.81 -24.25
C GLU A 83 -32.32 -29.22 -22.84
N THR A 84 -31.26 -28.55 -22.37
CA THR A 84 -31.26 -27.88 -21.06
C THR A 84 -32.29 -26.75 -21.02
N LEU A 85 -32.37 -25.96 -22.09
CA LEU A 85 -33.38 -24.92 -22.25
C LEU A 85 -34.77 -25.51 -22.34
N LEU A 86 -34.98 -26.56 -23.14
CA LEU A 86 -36.28 -27.21 -23.27
C LEU A 86 -36.80 -27.70 -21.91
N ARG A 87 -35.96 -28.43 -21.15
CA ARG A 87 -36.29 -28.93 -19.81
C ARG A 87 -36.63 -27.81 -18.82
N ARG A 88 -36.06 -26.62 -19.02
CA ARG A 88 -36.37 -25.44 -18.21
C ARG A 88 -37.67 -24.78 -18.65
N LEU A 89 -37.84 -24.51 -19.95
CA LEU A 89 -38.99 -23.80 -20.50
C LEU A 89 -40.30 -24.59 -20.36
N ILE A 90 -40.26 -25.93 -20.38
CA ILE A 90 -41.47 -26.75 -20.15
C ILE A 90 -42.06 -26.54 -18.75
N LYS A 91 -41.25 -26.12 -17.76
CA LYS A 91 -41.72 -25.83 -16.40
C LYS A 91 -42.43 -24.47 -16.30
N ASP A 92 -42.34 -23.63 -17.33
CA ASP A 92 -42.99 -22.33 -17.38
C ASP A 92 -44.45 -22.48 -17.81
N GLU A 93 -45.38 -21.96 -17.00
CA GLU A 93 -46.82 -22.14 -17.22
C GLU A 93 -47.30 -21.56 -18.55
N ASP A 94 -46.72 -20.44 -19.01
CA ASP A 94 -47.08 -19.82 -20.28
C ASP A 94 -46.67 -20.70 -21.47
N VAL A 95 -45.50 -21.34 -21.37
CA VAL A 95 -45.01 -22.25 -22.40
C VAL A 95 -45.83 -23.54 -22.41
N ALA A 96 -46.12 -24.11 -21.23
CA ALA A 96 -46.93 -25.32 -21.10
C ALA A 96 -48.37 -25.15 -21.64
N ARG A 97 -48.94 -23.95 -21.53
CA ARG A 97 -50.27 -23.63 -22.07
C ARG A 97 -50.30 -23.63 -23.61
N VAL A 98 -49.24 -23.15 -24.25
CA VAL A 98 -49.14 -23.01 -25.71
C VAL A 98 -48.63 -24.29 -26.39
N GLY A 99 -47.73 -25.03 -25.75
CA GLY A 99 -47.07 -26.24 -26.28
C GLY A 99 -47.93 -27.51 -26.36
N ARG A 100 -49.25 -27.41 -26.59
CA ARG A 100 -50.17 -28.56 -26.59
C ARG A 100 -50.39 -29.21 -27.96
N SER A 101 -49.96 -28.57 -29.03
CA SER A 101 -50.05 -29.11 -30.40
C SER A 101 -48.66 -29.49 -30.91
N ARG A 102 -48.61 -30.51 -31.77
CA ARG A 102 -47.36 -30.94 -32.44
C ARG A 102 -46.59 -29.78 -33.07
N GLY A 103 -47.29 -28.87 -33.76
CA GLY A 103 -46.69 -27.68 -34.35
C GLY A 103 -46.08 -26.71 -33.32
N ALA A 104 -46.76 -26.49 -32.19
CA ALA A 104 -46.21 -25.65 -31.11
C ALA A 104 -45.00 -26.30 -30.43
N ILE A 105 -45.01 -27.63 -30.24
CA ILE A 105 -43.88 -28.37 -29.69
C ILE A 105 -42.66 -28.28 -30.62
N MET A 106 -42.87 -28.41 -31.94
CA MET A 106 -41.81 -28.21 -32.94
C MET A 106 -41.24 -26.79 -32.87
N ARG A 107 -42.09 -25.75 -32.78
CA ARG A 107 -41.62 -24.36 -32.65
C ARG A 107 -40.86 -24.11 -31.34
N LEU A 108 -41.30 -24.70 -30.23
CA LEU A 108 -40.58 -24.62 -28.96
C LEU A 108 -39.18 -25.24 -29.09
N TRP A 109 -39.10 -26.41 -29.72
CA TRP A 109 -37.84 -27.09 -29.97
C TRP A 109 -36.91 -26.25 -30.86
N GLU A 110 -37.41 -25.72 -31.98
CA GLU A 110 -36.63 -24.84 -32.86
C GLU A 110 -36.11 -23.59 -32.13
N ALA A 111 -36.90 -23.01 -31.22
CA ALA A 111 -36.49 -21.87 -30.41
C ALA A 111 -35.39 -22.24 -29.39
N CYS A 112 -35.46 -23.44 -28.79
CA CYS A 112 -34.41 -23.95 -27.90
C CYS A 112 -33.10 -24.22 -28.64
N GLN A 113 -33.15 -24.52 -29.93
CA GLN A 113 -31.98 -24.71 -30.79
C GLN A 113 -31.28 -23.40 -31.18
N LEU A 114 -31.69 -22.25 -30.64
CA LEU A 114 -31.00 -20.98 -30.86
C LEU A 114 -29.56 -21.06 -30.34
N PRO A 115 -28.53 -20.86 -31.19
CA PRO A 115 -27.15 -20.83 -30.73
C PRO A 115 -26.87 -19.61 -29.87
N ASP A 116 -26.15 -19.79 -28.76
CA ASP A 116 -25.68 -18.70 -27.92
C ASP A 116 -24.29 -18.20 -28.37
N PHE A 117 -24.26 -17.38 -29.42
CA PHE A 117 -23.02 -16.75 -29.89
C PHE A 117 -22.43 -15.76 -28.88
N GLN A 118 -23.24 -15.23 -27.97
CA GLN A 118 -22.85 -14.23 -26.98
C GLN A 118 -22.33 -14.86 -25.69
N LYS A 119 -22.54 -16.16 -25.48
CA LYS A 119 -22.18 -16.90 -24.26
C LYS A 119 -22.79 -16.25 -23.02
N THR A 120 -24.05 -15.88 -23.12
CA THR A 120 -24.84 -15.29 -22.04
C THR A 120 -25.14 -16.30 -20.94
N THR A 121 -25.74 -15.83 -19.85
CA THR A 121 -26.24 -16.74 -18.83
C THR A 121 -27.39 -17.60 -19.37
N LEU A 122 -27.56 -18.81 -18.84
CA LEU A 122 -28.66 -19.71 -19.22
C LEU A 122 -30.04 -19.05 -19.05
N ASP A 123 -30.17 -18.15 -18.08
CA ASP A 123 -31.39 -17.38 -17.79
C ASP A 123 -31.70 -16.38 -18.91
N GLU A 124 -30.71 -15.61 -19.34
CA GLU A 124 -30.86 -14.60 -20.39
C GLU A 124 -31.16 -15.25 -21.74
N HIS A 125 -30.40 -16.29 -22.10
CA HIS A 125 -30.63 -17.03 -23.34
C HIS A 125 -32.01 -17.72 -23.34
N GLY A 126 -32.43 -18.26 -22.19
CA GLY A 126 -33.75 -18.84 -22.01
C GLY A 126 -34.89 -17.83 -22.20
N ARG A 127 -34.72 -16.57 -21.75
CA ARG A 127 -35.71 -15.51 -22.02
C ARG A 127 -35.84 -15.22 -23.51
N LEU A 128 -34.72 -15.10 -24.23
CA LEU A 128 -34.72 -14.88 -25.67
C LEU A 128 -35.42 -16.02 -26.42
N ALA A 129 -35.10 -17.27 -26.08
CA ALA A 129 -35.77 -18.44 -26.66
C ALA A 129 -37.29 -18.45 -26.37
N LYS A 130 -37.69 -18.08 -25.15
CA LYS A 130 -39.10 -17.94 -24.76
C LYS A 130 -39.80 -16.85 -25.57
N GLU A 131 -39.20 -15.68 -25.72
CA GLU A 131 -39.75 -14.57 -26.51
C GLU A 131 -39.97 -14.96 -27.97
N ILE A 132 -38.99 -15.64 -28.58
CA ILE A 132 -39.10 -16.15 -29.95
C ILE A 132 -40.24 -17.16 -30.05
N PHE A 133 -40.29 -18.14 -29.14
CA PHE A 133 -41.37 -19.12 -29.11
C PHE A 133 -42.76 -18.45 -29.01
N GLN A 134 -42.92 -17.45 -28.14
CA GLN A 134 -44.18 -16.72 -27.98
C GLN A 134 -44.57 -15.92 -29.23
N ALA A 135 -43.59 -15.33 -29.93
CA ALA A 135 -43.85 -14.63 -31.19
C ALA A 135 -44.29 -15.59 -32.30
N LEU A 136 -43.62 -16.73 -32.43
CA LEU A 136 -43.91 -17.77 -33.44
C LEU A 136 -45.23 -18.50 -33.20
N THR A 137 -45.73 -18.51 -31.97
CA THR A 137 -47.03 -19.11 -31.60
C THR A 137 -48.13 -18.08 -31.34
N GLY A 138 -47.80 -16.79 -31.44
CA GLY A 138 -48.75 -15.68 -31.33
C GLY A 138 -49.60 -15.50 -32.59
N LYS A 139 -50.47 -14.48 -32.57
CA LYS A 139 -51.46 -14.22 -33.65
C LYS A 139 -50.84 -14.05 -35.05
N ARG A 140 -49.64 -13.46 -35.14
CA ARG A 140 -48.93 -13.23 -36.40
C ARG A 140 -48.08 -14.43 -36.84
N GLY A 141 -47.73 -15.31 -35.90
CA GLY A 141 -46.92 -16.51 -36.15
C GLY A 141 -45.48 -16.23 -36.62
N ARG A 142 -45.00 -14.99 -36.51
CA ARG A 142 -43.71 -14.50 -37.01
C ARG A 142 -43.19 -13.36 -36.12
N LEU A 143 -41.88 -13.19 -36.12
CA LEU A 143 -41.17 -12.04 -35.56
C LEU A 143 -41.39 -10.84 -36.48
N THR A 144 -41.87 -9.72 -35.94
CA THR A 144 -42.17 -8.51 -36.71
C THR A 144 -40.98 -7.55 -36.72
N ALA A 145 -41.05 -6.53 -37.58
CA ALA A 145 -40.07 -5.44 -37.62
C ALA A 145 -39.89 -4.78 -36.24
N ASP A 146 -40.95 -4.60 -35.46
CA ASP A 146 -40.91 -4.02 -34.11
C ASP A 146 -40.05 -4.82 -33.12
N TRP A 147 -39.87 -6.12 -33.36
CA TRP A 147 -39.05 -6.98 -32.50
C TRP A 147 -37.56 -6.91 -32.88
N ILE A 148 -37.25 -6.96 -34.18
CA ILE A 148 -35.86 -7.05 -34.68
C ILE A 148 -35.20 -5.68 -34.86
N ALA A 149 -35.94 -4.65 -35.27
CA ALA A 149 -35.40 -3.32 -35.54
C ALA A 149 -34.66 -2.68 -34.34
N PRO A 150 -35.20 -2.67 -33.10
CA PRO A 150 -34.48 -2.10 -31.96
C PRO A 150 -33.21 -2.89 -31.64
N ARG A 151 -33.27 -4.23 -31.69
CA ARG A 151 -32.11 -5.11 -31.45
C ARG A 151 -31.02 -4.91 -32.50
N PHE A 152 -31.40 -4.72 -33.76
CA PHE A 152 -30.47 -4.38 -34.82
C PHE A 152 -29.80 -3.03 -34.56
N ALA A 153 -30.59 -1.99 -34.21
CA ALA A 153 -30.08 -0.64 -33.98
C ALA A 153 -29.07 -0.57 -32.80
N GLU A 154 -29.24 -1.38 -31.75
CA GLU A 154 -28.29 -1.46 -30.63
C GLU A 154 -26.90 -1.96 -31.05
N LEU A 155 -26.86 -2.83 -32.06
CA LEU A 155 -25.66 -3.48 -32.60
C LEU A 155 -25.03 -2.69 -33.77
N ASP A 156 -25.78 -1.80 -34.40
CA ASP A 156 -25.39 -1.01 -35.58
C ASP A 156 -24.43 0.14 -35.24
N ARG A 157 -23.28 -0.21 -34.64
CA ARG A 157 -22.22 0.73 -34.22
C ARG A 157 -20.84 0.12 -34.33
N ASP A 158 -19.92 0.85 -34.95
CA ASP A 158 -18.52 0.45 -35.21
C ASP A 158 -17.51 1.04 -34.21
N ASP A 159 -17.95 1.78 -33.20
CA ASP A 159 -17.12 2.34 -32.13
C ASP A 159 -16.65 1.27 -31.11
N GLY A 160 -15.87 1.67 -30.10
CA GLY A 160 -15.47 0.80 -28.98
C GLY A 160 -14.13 0.08 -29.13
N GLN A 161 -13.83 -0.86 -28.22
CA GLN A 161 -12.61 -1.67 -28.24
C GLN A 161 -12.86 -3.05 -28.89
N ILE A 162 -11.79 -3.83 -29.14
CA ILE A 162 -11.88 -5.17 -29.76
C ILE A 162 -12.93 -6.07 -29.08
N ASP A 163 -12.96 -6.09 -27.75
CA ASP A 163 -13.92 -6.92 -27.00
C ASP A 163 -15.37 -6.46 -27.20
N GLN A 164 -15.59 -5.14 -27.31
CA GLN A 164 -16.92 -4.57 -27.56
C GLN A 164 -17.38 -4.88 -28.98
N LEU A 165 -16.48 -4.76 -29.98
CA LEU A 165 -16.77 -5.17 -31.35
C LEU A 165 -17.05 -6.67 -31.46
N SER A 166 -16.25 -7.50 -30.78
CA SER A 166 -16.45 -8.95 -30.76
C SER A 166 -17.80 -9.33 -30.14
N ALA A 167 -18.18 -8.69 -29.04
CA ALA A 167 -19.48 -8.90 -28.40
C ALA A 167 -20.65 -8.49 -29.32
N ARG A 168 -20.52 -7.34 -30.00
CA ARG A 168 -21.52 -6.89 -31.00
C ARG A 168 -21.60 -7.86 -32.18
N LEU A 169 -20.46 -8.32 -32.70
CA LEU A 169 -20.42 -9.30 -33.79
C LEU A 169 -21.12 -10.61 -33.40
N SER A 170 -20.94 -11.09 -32.17
CA SER A 170 -21.71 -12.21 -31.62
C SER A 170 -23.22 -11.92 -31.59
N GLY A 171 -23.64 -10.72 -31.21
CA GLY A 171 -25.04 -10.31 -31.27
C GLY A 171 -25.60 -10.26 -32.69
N VAL A 172 -24.82 -9.77 -33.65
CA VAL A 172 -25.20 -9.76 -35.06
C VAL A 172 -25.35 -11.18 -35.60
N ARG A 173 -24.50 -12.12 -35.20
CA ARG A 173 -24.64 -13.54 -35.55
C ARG A 173 -25.94 -14.17 -35.04
N THR A 174 -26.38 -13.80 -33.83
CA THR A 174 -27.70 -14.22 -33.33
C THR A 174 -28.82 -13.70 -34.21
N LEU A 175 -28.82 -12.41 -34.58
CA LEU A 175 -29.85 -11.84 -35.47
C LEU A 175 -29.77 -12.41 -36.89
N SER A 176 -28.57 -12.63 -37.40
CA SER A 176 -28.32 -13.24 -38.71
C SER A 176 -28.86 -14.68 -38.75
N TYR A 177 -28.63 -15.47 -37.70
CA TYR A 177 -29.21 -16.80 -37.56
C TYR A 177 -30.73 -16.74 -37.59
N ILE A 178 -31.34 -15.87 -36.78
CA ILE A 178 -32.80 -15.66 -36.72
C ILE A 178 -33.36 -15.27 -38.09
N ALA A 179 -32.74 -14.31 -38.78
CA ALA A 179 -33.17 -13.86 -40.11
C ALA A 179 -33.08 -14.99 -41.17
N ASN A 180 -32.12 -15.91 -41.02
CA ASN A 180 -31.96 -17.06 -41.90
C ASN A 180 -32.87 -18.24 -41.56
N ARG A 181 -33.54 -18.26 -40.41
CA ARG A 181 -34.50 -19.32 -40.08
C ARG A 181 -35.73 -19.25 -41.00
N PRO A 182 -36.11 -20.37 -41.65
CA PRO A 182 -37.32 -20.42 -42.45
C PRO A 182 -38.55 -20.10 -41.59
N ASP A 183 -39.41 -19.24 -42.12
CA ASP A 183 -40.67 -18.84 -41.51
C ASP A 183 -40.64 -18.16 -40.14
N TRP A 184 -39.50 -17.66 -39.70
CA TRP A 184 -39.40 -16.99 -38.40
C TRP A 184 -39.71 -15.49 -38.43
N LEU A 185 -39.35 -14.80 -39.52
CA LEU A 185 -39.31 -13.33 -39.57
C LEU A 185 -40.14 -12.80 -40.74
N ASP A 186 -40.85 -11.69 -40.52
CA ASP A 186 -41.48 -10.92 -41.59
C ASP A 186 -40.41 -10.21 -42.43
N GLN A 187 -40.60 -10.15 -43.75
CA GLN A 187 -39.62 -9.54 -44.68
C GLN A 187 -38.19 -10.08 -44.48
N ALA A 188 -38.07 -11.39 -44.26
CA ALA A 188 -36.81 -12.04 -43.89
C ALA A 188 -35.64 -11.67 -44.81
N GLN A 189 -35.87 -11.54 -46.12
CA GLN A 189 -34.81 -11.17 -47.08
C GLN A 189 -34.17 -9.82 -46.76
N GLY A 190 -34.96 -8.77 -46.51
CA GLY A 190 -34.42 -7.45 -46.18
C GLY A 190 -33.61 -7.46 -44.89
N TRP A 191 -34.02 -8.25 -43.90
CA TRP A 191 -33.26 -8.39 -42.66
C TRP A 191 -31.99 -9.22 -42.82
N ARG A 192 -32.00 -10.29 -43.63
CA ARG A 192 -30.79 -11.08 -43.96
C ARG A 192 -29.73 -10.19 -44.59
N ASP A 193 -30.12 -9.35 -45.55
CA ASP A 193 -29.20 -8.46 -46.25
C ASP A 193 -28.61 -7.41 -45.28
N ARG A 194 -29.45 -6.83 -44.40
CA ARG A 194 -29.00 -5.87 -43.38
C ARG A 194 -28.07 -6.50 -42.33
N THR A 195 -28.40 -7.68 -41.81
CA THR A 195 -27.53 -8.37 -40.84
C THR A 195 -26.22 -8.81 -41.46
N LYS A 196 -26.23 -9.23 -42.73
CA LYS A 196 -25.02 -9.58 -43.48
C LYS A 196 -24.11 -8.37 -43.68
N ALA A 197 -24.66 -7.25 -44.17
CA ALA A 197 -23.89 -6.02 -44.35
C ALA A 197 -23.30 -5.50 -43.04
N LEU A 198 -24.05 -5.61 -41.93
CA LEU A 198 -23.56 -5.24 -40.61
C LEU A 198 -22.45 -6.19 -40.12
N GLU A 199 -22.61 -7.50 -40.32
CA GLU A 199 -21.60 -8.50 -39.95
C GLU A 199 -20.29 -8.27 -40.71
N GLU A 200 -20.36 -8.06 -42.02
CA GLU A 200 -19.20 -7.75 -42.87
C GLU A 200 -18.50 -6.49 -42.38
N ARG A 201 -19.23 -5.37 -42.20
CA ARG A 201 -18.63 -4.12 -41.73
C ARG A 201 -18.00 -4.24 -40.34
N LEU A 202 -18.67 -4.88 -39.37
CA LEU A 202 -18.09 -5.06 -38.03
C LEU A 202 -16.89 -6.01 -38.04
N SER A 203 -16.91 -7.05 -38.89
CA SER A 203 -15.79 -7.95 -39.09
C SER A 203 -14.59 -7.23 -39.69
N ASP A 204 -14.80 -6.35 -40.67
CA ASP A 204 -13.75 -5.54 -41.28
C ASP A 204 -13.15 -4.57 -40.26
N VAL A 205 -13.97 -3.81 -39.53
CA VAL A 205 -13.49 -2.89 -38.48
C VAL A 205 -12.75 -3.66 -37.37
N LEU A 206 -13.25 -4.84 -36.98
CA LEU A 206 -12.57 -5.71 -36.03
C LEU A 206 -11.22 -6.19 -36.59
N HIS A 207 -11.18 -6.58 -37.86
CA HIS A 207 -9.96 -7.00 -38.54
C HIS A 207 -8.97 -5.85 -38.67
N GLU A 208 -9.41 -4.63 -38.99
CA GLU A 208 -8.57 -3.43 -39.01
C GLU A 208 -8.02 -3.12 -37.62
N ARG A 209 -8.83 -3.23 -36.55
CA ARG A 209 -8.35 -3.01 -35.17
C ARG A 209 -7.40 -4.11 -34.70
N LEU A 210 -7.66 -5.37 -35.05
CA LEU A 210 -6.73 -6.48 -34.81
C LEU A 210 -5.44 -6.28 -35.59
N THR A 211 -5.54 -5.92 -36.88
CA THR A 211 -4.40 -5.67 -37.75
C THR A 211 -3.60 -4.47 -37.26
N ALA A 212 -4.23 -3.36 -36.88
CA ALA A 212 -3.57 -2.23 -36.24
C ALA A 212 -2.86 -2.68 -34.97
N ARG A 213 -3.48 -3.52 -34.13
CA ARG A 213 -2.84 -4.11 -32.94
C ARG A 213 -1.68 -5.07 -33.27
N PHE A 214 -1.66 -5.71 -34.44
CA PHE A 214 -0.58 -6.59 -34.92
C PHE A 214 0.51 -5.86 -35.71
N VAL A 215 0.17 -4.77 -36.40
CA VAL A 215 1.03 -3.93 -37.26
C VAL A 215 1.65 -2.77 -36.46
N ASP A 216 1.11 -2.46 -35.28
CA ASP A 216 1.77 -1.69 -34.23
C ASP A 216 2.97 -2.50 -33.69
N ARG A 217 4.00 -2.55 -34.53
CA ARG A 217 5.29 -3.25 -34.47
C ARG A 217 6.05 -3.10 -33.16
N ARG A 218 5.56 -2.27 -32.25
CA ARG A 218 6.01 -2.16 -30.86
C ARG A 218 5.88 -3.49 -30.11
N THR A 219 4.85 -4.30 -30.41
CA THR A 219 4.67 -5.63 -29.78
C THR A 219 5.53 -6.72 -30.41
N THR A 220 5.79 -6.67 -31.72
CA THR A 220 6.72 -7.62 -32.37
C THR A 220 8.18 -7.32 -32.02
N ALA A 221 8.52 -6.04 -31.82
CA ALA A 221 9.80 -5.61 -31.25
C ALA A 221 9.90 -5.98 -29.75
N LEU A 222 8.83 -5.78 -28.96
CA LEU A 222 8.78 -6.22 -27.55
C LEU A 222 8.94 -7.73 -27.40
N MET A 223 8.29 -8.53 -28.25
CA MET A 223 8.38 -10.00 -28.19
C MET A 223 9.76 -10.50 -28.62
N ARG A 224 10.47 -9.81 -29.52
CA ARG A 224 11.90 -10.08 -29.77
C ARG A 224 12.77 -9.68 -28.58
N ALA A 225 12.46 -8.58 -27.89
CA ALA A 225 13.15 -8.19 -26.66
C ALA A 225 12.83 -9.10 -25.46
N LEU A 226 11.67 -9.77 -25.44
CA LEU A 226 11.24 -10.69 -24.40
C LEU A 226 11.72 -12.14 -24.61
N ASN A 227 11.96 -12.58 -25.86
CA ASN A 227 12.44 -13.94 -26.18
C ASN A 227 13.96 -14.04 -26.34
N VAL A 228 14.69 -12.93 -26.23
CA VAL A 228 16.15 -12.97 -26.18
C VAL A 228 16.53 -13.06 -24.71
N THR A 229 17.05 -14.23 -24.32
CA THR A 229 17.79 -14.47 -23.07
C THR A 229 19.15 -13.75 -23.11
N GLU A 230 19.17 -12.52 -23.60
CA GLU A 230 20.25 -11.55 -23.43
C GLU A 230 19.57 -10.22 -23.13
N ASP A 231 19.66 -9.84 -21.86
CA ASP A 231 19.61 -8.48 -21.34
C ASP A 231 18.76 -7.50 -22.15
N ALA A 232 17.44 -7.44 -21.87
CA ALA A 232 16.70 -6.21 -22.10
C ALA A 232 17.32 -5.11 -21.20
N VAL A 233 18.33 -4.42 -21.73
CA VAL A 233 19.07 -3.38 -21.01
C VAL A 233 18.16 -2.17 -20.88
N ALA A 234 17.63 -1.94 -19.69
CA ALA A 234 17.12 -0.62 -19.34
C ALA A 234 18.32 0.34 -19.27
N GLU A 235 18.39 1.28 -20.21
CA GLU A 235 19.33 2.38 -20.11
C GLU A 235 18.80 3.35 -19.07
N VAL A 236 19.56 3.51 -17.98
CA VAL A 236 19.29 4.55 -16.99
C VAL A 236 20.23 5.70 -17.27
N GLU A 237 19.66 6.81 -17.73
CA GLU A 237 20.40 8.04 -17.96
C GLU A 237 20.96 8.61 -16.65
N ALA A 238 21.94 9.51 -16.77
CA ALA A 238 22.59 10.14 -15.62
C ALA A 238 21.61 10.97 -14.75
N ASP A 239 20.53 11.47 -15.33
CA ASP A 239 19.47 12.20 -14.64
C ASP A 239 18.44 11.28 -13.94
N GLY A 240 18.60 9.96 -14.11
CA GLY A 240 17.71 8.94 -13.57
C GLY A 240 16.52 8.59 -14.47
N ALA A 241 16.39 9.14 -15.67
CA ALA A 241 15.40 8.67 -16.63
C ALA A 241 15.66 7.21 -16.99
N VAL A 242 14.62 6.37 -16.90
CA VAL A 242 14.69 4.97 -17.30
C VAL A 242 14.10 4.86 -18.69
N ILE A 243 14.95 4.51 -19.64
CA ILE A 243 14.59 4.29 -21.02
C ILE A 243 14.68 2.79 -21.29
N VAL A 244 13.61 2.23 -21.83
CA VAL A 244 13.59 0.85 -22.30
C VAL A 244 13.28 0.91 -23.79
N GLU A 245 14.22 0.47 -24.63
CA GLU A 245 14.07 0.43 -26.09
C GLU A 245 13.64 1.80 -26.68
N GLY A 246 14.33 2.88 -26.28
CA GLY A 246 14.10 4.25 -26.77
C GLY A 246 12.86 4.97 -26.22
N HIS A 247 12.14 4.39 -25.27
CA HIS A 247 10.95 5.00 -24.66
C HIS A 247 11.13 5.24 -23.16
N ALA A 248 10.83 6.45 -22.71
CA ALA A 248 10.82 6.80 -21.29
C ALA A 248 9.66 6.10 -20.56
N VAL A 249 9.99 5.29 -19.56
CA VAL A 249 9.01 4.52 -18.74
C VAL A 249 8.87 5.03 -17.32
N GLY A 250 9.79 5.88 -16.87
CA GLY A 250 9.74 6.50 -15.55
C GLY A 250 11.12 7.00 -15.13
N ARG A 251 11.26 7.30 -13.84
CA ARG A 251 12.48 7.84 -13.26
C ARG A 251 12.90 7.05 -12.03
N LEU A 252 14.20 6.78 -11.94
CA LEU A 252 14.86 6.07 -10.84
C LEU A 252 15.63 7.07 -9.96
N ALA A 253 15.02 7.49 -8.84
CA ALA A 253 15.61 8.37 -7.86
C ALA A 253 16.21 7.56 -6.70
N GLY A 254 17.54 7.55 -6.57
CA GLY A 254 18.21 6.72 -5.58
C GLY A 254 17.94 5.24 -5.83
N VAL A 255 17.15 4.61 -4.95
CA VAL A 255 16.69 3.21 -5.04
C VAL A 255 15.18 3.08 -5.29
N GLU A 256 14.47 4.19 -5.43
CA GLU A 256 13.04 4.22 -5.70
C GLU A 256 12.78 4.43 -7.21
N PHE A 257 11.96 3.55 -7.79
CA PHE A 257 11.50 3.68 -9.16
C PHE A 257 10.08 4.25 -9.18
N GLN A 258 9.92 5.42 -9.81
CA GLN A 258 8.65 6.09 -10.00
C GLN A 258 8.24 5.96 -11.47
N LEU A 259 7.06 5.39 -11.71
CA LEU A 259 6.50 5.25 -13.05
C LEU A 259 5.82 6.54 -13.48
N ASP A 260 6.02 6.95 -14.73
CA ASP A 260 5.22 8.00 -15.33
C ASP A 260 3.80 7.50 -15.58
N LYS A 261 2.80 8.38 -15.40
CA LYS A 261 1.40 8.03 -15.65
C LYS A 261 1.16 7.92 -17.16
N GLY A 262 0.79 6.73 -17.64
CA GLY A 262 0.40 6.51 -19.03
C GLY A 262 -1.00 7.05 -19.34
N SER A 263 -1.32 7.14 -20.63
CA SER A 263 -2.58 7.64 -21.18
C SER A 263 -3.77 6.67 -21.10
N SER A 264 -3.55 5.41 -20.70
CA SER A 264 -4.55 4.33 -20.72
C SER A 264 -4.30 3.26 -19.64
N ALA A 265 -5.38 2.75 -19.01
CA ALA A 265 -5.32 1.86 -17.84
C ALA A 265 -4.85 0.42 -18.12
N LEU A 266 -5.00 -0.08 -19.36
CA LEU A 266 -4.60 -1.45 -19.74
C LEU A 266 -3.12 -1.51 -20.20
N GLU A 267 -2.68 -0.50 -20.96
CA GLU A 267 -1.28 -0.29 -21.36
C GLU A 267 -0.39 -0.06 -20.14
N ASP A 268 -0.89 0.70 -19.16
CA ASP A 268 -0.25 0.92 -17.87
C ASP A 268 0.12 -0.38 -17.15
N ARG A 269 -0.70 -1.45 -17.23
CA ARG A 269 -0.46 -2.67 -16.45
C ARG A 269 0.67 -3.53 -17.03
N ALA A 270 0.72 -3.66 -18.35
CA ALA A 270 1.79 -4.41 -19.04
C ALA A 270 3.11 -3.63 -19.02
N LEU A 271 3.06 -2.31 -19.28
CA LEU A 271 4.23 -1.43 -19.20
C LEU A 271 4.83 -1.39 -17.79
N ARG A 272 3.98 -1.34 -16.74
CA ARG A 272 4.42 -1.44 -15.34
C ARG A 272 5.13 -2.75 -15.03
N HIS A 273 4.70 -3.87 -15.61
CA HIS A 273 5.32 -5.16 -15.35
C HIS A 273 6.69 -5.25 -16.04
N ALA A 274 6.77 -4.87 -17.32
CA ALA A 274 8.01 -4.86 -18.09
C ALA A 274 9.05 -3.90 -17.51
N ALA A 275 8.65 -2.67 -17.17
CA ALA A 275 9.53 -1.68 -16.54
C ALA A 275 10.07 -2.18 -15.18
N ARG A 276 9.24 -2.86 -14.38
CA ARG A 276 9.70 -3.46 -13.11
C ARG A 276 10.72 -4.57 -13.32
N GLN A 277 10.53 -5.45 -14.30
CA GLN A 277 11.51 -6.50 -14.60
C GLN A 277 12.83 -5.90 -15.10
N ALA A 278 12.79 -4.96 -16.05
CA ALA A 278 13.99 -4.36 -16.63
C ALA A 278 14.80 -3.53 -15.62
N VAL A 279 14.15 -2.88 -14.65
CA VAL A 279 14.81 -2.05 -13.63
C VAL A 279 15.30 -2.86 -12.43
N THR A 280 14.84 -4.11 -12.26
CA THR A 280 15.19 -4.93 -11.09
C THR A 280 16.71 -5.22 -10.96
N PRO A 281 17.45 -5.57 -12.03
CA PRO A 281 18.90 -5.74 -11.98
C PRO A 281 19.64 -4.45 -11.57
N GLU A 282 19.23 -3.31 -12.13
CA GLU A 282 19.83 -2.01 -11.81
C GLU A 282 19.54 -1.61 -10.36
N ILE A 283 18.33 -1.83 -9.86
CA ILE A 283 18.00 -1.63 -8.44
C ILE A 283 18.83 -2.54 -7.55
N ALA A 284 18.99 -3.82 -7.89
CA ALA A 284 19.85 -4.73 -7.14
C ALA A 284 21.31 -4.23 -7.07
N ARG A 285 21.83 -3.72 -8.19
CA ARG A 285 23.16 -3.10 -8.26
C ARG A 285 23.26 -1.84 -7.39
N ARG A 286 22.27 -0.95 -7.44
CA ARG A 286 22.22 0.27 -6.61
C ARG A 286 22.10 -0.05 -5.12
N LEU A 287 21.28 -1.03 -4.74
CA LEU A 287 21.19 -1.52 -3.36
C LEU A 287 22.54 -2.08 -2.88
N GLY A 288 23.24 -2.83 -3.73
CA GLY A 288 24.59 -3.32 -3.45
C GLY A 288 25.59 -2.18 -3.23
N ARG A 289 25.59 -1.16 -4.10
CA ARG A 289 26.43 0.03 -3.97
C ARG A 289 26.11 0.83 -2.72
N LEU A 290 24.83 1.10 -2.46
CA LEU A 290 24.38 1.76 -1.26
C LEU A 290 24.87 1.01 0.00
N ALA A 291 24.76 -0.32 0.02
CA ALA A 291 25.24 -1.11 1.16
C ALA A 291 26.76 -1.04 1.37
N ALA A 292 27.54 -0.82 0.31
CA ALA A 292 29.00 -0.82 0.34
C ALA A 292 29.64 0.59 0.40
N ASP A 293 28.89 1.64 0.11
CA ASP A 293 29.41 3.01 0.01
C ASP A 293 29.88 3.55 1.37
N GLU A 294 30.84 4.48 1.31
CA GLU A 294 31.40 5.14 2.48
C GLU A 294 30.45 6.20 3.08
N ASP A 295 30.72 6.60 4.32
CA ASP A 295 29.89 7.55 5.09
C ASP A 295 29.68 8.90 4.39
N ALA A 296 30.63 9.33 3.54
CA ALA A 296 30.58 10.59 2.81
C ALA A 296 29.48 10.62 1.74
N ALA A 297 29.00 9.45 1.30
CA ALA A 297 27.92 9.35 0.32
C ALA A 297 26.53 9.62 0.93
N PHE A 298 26.42 9.75 2.24
CA PHE A 298 25.13 9.83 2.93
C PHE A 298 24.93 11.17 3.63
N ALA A 299 23.68 11.61 3.66
CA ALA A 299 23.25 12.79 4.40
C ALA A 299 21.85 12.57 4.97
N VAL A 300 21.44 13.43 5.92
CA VAL A 300 20.09 13.41 6.48
C VAL A 300 19.57 14.82 6.58
N THR A 301 18.31 14.98 6.20
CA THR A 301 17.63 16.26 6.21
C THR A 301 16.79 16.42 7.49
N PRO A 302 16.44 17.66 7.91
CA PRO A 302 15.63 17.88 9.12
C PRO A 302 14.22 17.28 9.07
N ASP A 303 13.67 17.03 7.88
CA ASP A 303 12.42 16.31 7.62
C ASP A 303 12.59 14.78 7.61
N GLY A 304 13.77 14.28 7.98
CA GLY A 304 14.00 12.86 8.21
C GLY A 304 14.27 12.03 6.95
N ALA A 305 14.47 12.65 5.79
CA ALA A 305 14.93 11.95 4.60
C ALA A 305 16.42 11.62 4.75
N VAL A 306 16.75 10.34 4.56
CA VAL A 306 18.13 9.86 4.49
C VAL A 306 18.51 9.80 3.01
N LEU A 307 19.49 10.62 2.65
CA LEU A 307 19.97 10.77 1.28
C LEU A 307 21.18 9.86 1.04
N TRP A 308 21.26 9.30 -0.15
CA TRP A 308 22.42 8.62 -0.70
C TRP A 308 22.80 9.29 -2.04
N ARG A 309 24.01 9.84 -2.12
CA ARG A 309 24.53 10.62 -3.26
C ARG A 309 23.58 11.74 -3.70
N GLY A 310 22.94 12.39 -2.72
CA GLY A 310 21.99 13.48 -2.93
C GLY A 310 20.55 13.07 -3.23
N ALA A 311 20.27 11.79 -3.50
CA ALA A 311 18.91 11.29 -3.72
C ALA A 311 18.33 10.65 -2.46
N ALA A 312 17.03 10.79 -2.23
CA ALA A 312 16.37 10.14 -1.10
C ALA A 312 16.41 8.61 -1.24
N ALA A 313 16.93 7.93 -0.21
CA ALA A 313 17.03 6.48 -0.17
C ALA A 313 16.33 5.85 1.04
N GLY A 314 16.08 6.62 2.09
CA GLY A 314 15.36 6.15 3.27
C GLY A 314 14.63 7.28 3.99
N GLN A 315 13.75 6.90 4.91
CA GLN A 315 13.05 7.81 5.82
C GLN A 315 13.25 7.35 7.26
N VAL A 316 13.65 8.25 8.15
CA VAL A 316 13.72 7.99 9.59
C VAL A 316 12.30 7.75 10.11
N ILE A 317 12.09 6.59 10.73
CA ILE A 317 10.77 6.20 11.28
C ILE A 317 10.73 6.20 12.81
N GLY A 318 11.87 6.42 13.48
CA GLY A 318 11.97 6.54 14.93
C GLY A 318 13.21 5.81 15.47
N GLY A 319 13.15 5.38 16.73
CA GLY A 319 14.23 4.67 17.42
C GLY A 319 14.94 5.50 18.51
N ASP A 320 15.90 4.87 19.20
CA ASP A 320 16.80 5.61 20.09
C ASP A 320 17.73 6.49 19.25
N TRP A 321 18.24 7.58 19.82
CA TRP A 321 19.16 8.50 19.15
C TRP A 321 20.36 7.78 18.52
N PHE A 322 20.85 6.74 19.19
CA PHE A 322 22.02 5.96 18.77
C PHE A 322 21.68 4.56 18.26
N ALA A 323 20.39 4.25 18.14
CA ALA A 323 19.87 3.05 17.49
C ALA A 323 18.65 3.45 16.64
N PRO A 324 18.87 4.24 15.58
CA PRO A 324 17.80 4.73 14.72
C PRO A 324 17.18 3.59 13.91
N ARG A 325 15.92 3.77 13.53
CA ARG A 325 15.22 2.93 12.56
C ARG A 325 14.97 3.74 11.30
N VAL A 326 15.35 3.17 10.15
CA VAL A 326 15.19 3.80 8.84
C VAL A 326 14.38 2.88 7.96
N ARG A 327 13.30 3.39 7.36
CA ARG A 327 12.58 2.69 6.30
C ARG A 327 13.27 2.98 4.98
N LEU A 328 13.74 1.96 4.28
CA LEU A 328 14.26 2.07 2.92
C LEU A 328 13.13 2.50 1.97
N LEU A 329 13.40 3.41 1.04
CA LEU A 329 12.46 3.79 -0.03
C LEU A 329 12.54 2.81 -1.20
N GLY A 330 11.43 2.64 -1.92
CA GLY A 330 11.32 1.68 -3.03
C GLY A 330 11.07 0.23 -2.57
N GLU A 331 10.27 -0.50 -3.36
CA GLU A 331 9.84 -1.89 -3.05
C GLU A 331 10.49 -2.98 -3.90
N LEU A 332 11.33 -2.61 -4.86
CA LEU A 332 11.91 -3.53 -5.83
C LEU A 332 13.29 -4.04 -5.38
N GLY A 333 13.69 -5.18 -5.92
CA GLY A 333 15.00 -5.81 -5.69
C GLY A 333 15.01 -6.94 -4.66
N PRO A 334 16.10 -7.75 -4.62
CA PRO A 334 16.18 -8.93 -3.75
C PRO A 334 16.12 -8.56 -2.26
N ALA A 335 15.35 -9.31 -1.46
CA ALA A 335 15.15 -9.05 -0.04
C ALA A 335 16.48 -8.92 0.74
N ALA A 336 17.44 -9.81 0.51
CA ALA A 336 18.75 -9.77 1.16
C ALA A 336 19.57 -8.51 0.81
N ALA A 337 19.42 -7.96 -0.41
CA ALA A 337 20.08 -6.71 -0.79
C ALA A 337 19.40 -5.51 -0.13
N ARG A 338 18.07 -5.50 -0.08
CA ARG A 338 17.28 -4.46 0.60
C ARG A 338 17.58 -4.42 2.10
N GLU A 339 17.64 -5.57 2.77
CA GLU A 339 18.01 -5.63 4.19
C GLU A 339 19.42 -5.10 4.45
N ARG A 340 20.40 -5.45 3.63
CA ARG A 340 21.77 -4.93 3.76
C ARG A 340 21.82 -3.41 3.56
N ALA A 341 21.10 -2.89 2.57
CA ALA A 341 20.99 -1.46 2.32
C ALA A 341 20.34 -0.73 3.51
N GLN A 342 19.24 -1.26 4.05
CA GLN A 342 18.58 -0.69 5.22
C GLN A 342 19.51 -0.67 6.45
N ARG A 343 20.18 -1.79 6.75
CA ARG A 343 21.14 -1.88 7.87
C ARG A 343 22.29 -0.88 7.69
N ARG A 344 22.75 -0.65 6.46
CA ARG A 344 23.78 0.35 6.16
C ARG A 344 23.30 1.77 6.45
N LEU A 345 22.08 2.13 6.08
CA LEU A 345 21.48 3.44 6.40
C LEU A 345 21.35 3.64 7.91
N GLU A 346 20.88 2.62 8.64
CA GLU A 346 20.75 2.68 10.10
C GLU A 346 22.12 2.80 10.79
N ALA A 347 23.11 2.04 10.34
CA ALA A 347 24.47 2.11 10.86
C ALA A 347 25.13 3.47 10.62
N TRP A 348 24.96 4.03 9.41
CA TRP A 348 25.43 5.38 9.10
C TRP A 348 24.76 6.42 9.99
N LEU A 349 23.43 6.37 10.11
CA LEU A 349 22.68 7.35 10.89
C LEU A 349 23.02 7.27 12.39
N ALA A 350 23.30 6.07 12.90
CA ALA A 350 23.79 5.87 14.27
C ALA A 350 25.18 6.52 14.47
N ALA A 351 26.10 6.34 13.52
CA ALA A 351 27.41 6.97 13.55
C ALA A 351 27.31 8.50 13.46
N GLU A 352 26.45 9.02 12.59
CA GLU A 352 26.20 10.46 12.46
C GLU A 352 25.56 11.04 13.72
N ALA A 353 24.66 10.30 14.38
CA ALA A 353 24.15 10.67 15.69
C ALA A 353 25.22 10.73 16.76
N GLY A 354 26.17 9.79 16.78
CA GLY A 354 27.35 9.86 17.65
C GLY A 354 28.18 11.13 17.46
N ARG A 355 28.32 11.60 16.20
CA ARG A 355 29.08 12.80 15.84
C ARG A 355 28.32 14.10 16.13
N ALA A 356 27.09 14.23 15.64
CA ALA A 356 26.28 15.44 15.74
C ALA A 356 25.72 15.64 17.16
N LEU A 357 25.29 14.57 17.83
CA LEU A 357 24.80 14.57 19.21
C LEU A 357 25.90 14.19 20.22
N LYS A 358 27.16 14.54 19.93
CA LYS A 358 28.32 14.23 20.79
C LYS A 358 28.11 14.50 22.28
N PRO A 359 27.49 15.61 22.73
CA PRO A 359 27.20 15.82 24.16
C PRO A 359 26.30 14.74 24.77
N LEU A 360 25.25 14.32 24.05
CA LEU A 360 24.36 13.23 24.46
C LEU A 360 25.09 11.89 24.44
N ALA A 361 25.91 11.64 23.41
CA ALA A 361 26.69 10.40 23.31
C ALA A 361 27.67 10.25 24.47
N ARG A 362 28.40 11.32 24.82
CA ARG A 362 29.31 11.34 25.98
C ARG A 362 28.57 11.10 27.29
N LEU A 363 27.36 11.68 27.43
CA LEU A 363 26.54 11.50 28.62
C LEU A 363 26.02 10.06 28.73
N LYS A 364 25.58 9.46 27.61
CA LYS A 364 25.15 8.06 27.53
C LYS A 364 26.29 7.10 27.91
N ALA A 365 27.47 7.29 27.31
CA ALA A 365 28.64 6.48 27.63
C ALA A 365 29.05 6.58 29.11
N ALA A 366 28.89 7.75 29.74
CA ALA A 366 29.17 7.94 31.16
C ALA A 366 28.17 7.21 32.08
N VAL A 367 26.91 7.08 31.64
CA VAL A 367 25.89 6.28 32.33
C VAL A 367 26.19 4.79 32.19
N GLU A 368 26.54 4.34 30.99
CA GLU A 368 26.81 2.91 30.68
C GLU A 368 28.10 2.40 31.34
N SER A 369 29.17 3.19 31.31
CA SER A 369 30.45 2.86 31.97
C SER A 369 30.40 2.94 33.50
N GLY A 370 29.31 3.44 34.08
CA GLY A 370 29.18 3.66 35.52
C GLY A 370 30.01 4.83 36.07
N ALA A 371 30.53 5.70 35.20
CA ALA A 371 31.18 6.96 35.61
C ALA A 371 30.20 7.90 36.32
N LEU A 372 28.91 7.85 35.94
CA LEU A 372 27.81 8.47 36.68
C LEU A 372 27.09 7.41 37.51
N LYS A 373 26.98 7.65 38.82
CA LYS A 373 26.27 6.78 39.77
C LYS A 373 25.20 7.57 40.52
N GLY A 374 24.22 6.88 41.11
CA GLY A 374 23.19 7.51 41.96
C GLY A 374 22.34 8.57 41.23
N LEU A 375 22.10 9.69 41.90
CA LEU A 375 21.24 10.77 41.40
C LEU A 375 21.73 11.40 40.08
N PRO A 376 23.04 11.70 39.89
CA PRO A 376 23.56 12.15 38.59
C PRO A 376 23.23 11.24 37.43
N ARG A 377 23.26 9.93 37.63
CA ARG A 377 22.90 8.94 36.61
C ARG A 377 21.42 9.06 36.22
N GLY A 378 20.53 9.21 37.21
CA GLY A 378 19.10 9.39 36.96
C GLY A 378 18.78 10.69 36.22
N VAL A 379 19.44 11.80 36.58
CA VAL A 379 19.31 13.08 35.86
C VAL A 379 19.83 12.96 34.42
N ALA A 380 20.97 12.31 34.22
CA ALA A 380 21.55 12.08 32.90
C ALA A 380 20.63 11.24 32.01
N PHE A 381 20.03 10.17 32.54
CA PHE A 381 19.09 9.32 31.81
C PHE A 381 17.87 10.10 31.31
N ARG A 382 17.22 10.87 32.21
CA ARG A 382 16.08 11.72 31.83
C ARG A 382 16.44 12.78 30.80
N LEU A 383 17.66 13.32 30.88
CA LEU A 383 18.15 14.29 29.92
C LEU A 383 18.41 13.67 28.54
N ILE A 384 18.90 12.44 28.49
CA ILE A 384 19.12 11.68 27.24
C ILE A 384 17.78 11.37 26.57
N GLU A 385 16.81 10.83 27.33
CA GLU A 385 15.48 10.50 26.82
C GLU A 385 14.76 11.71 26.24
N ALA A 386 14.85 12.85 26.94
CA ALA A 386 14.24 14.09 26.50
C ALA A 386 14.99 14.78 25.35
N GLY A 387 16.10 14.25 24.85
CA GLY A 387 16.84 14.87 23.74
C GLY A 387 17.71 16.07 24.14
N GLY A 388 18.03 16.20 25.43
CA GLY A 388 19.02 17.16 25.92
C GLY A 388 18.46 18.43 26.57
N ILE A 389 17.13 18.60 26.68
CA ILE A 389 16.49 19.69 27.43
C ILE A 389 15.36 19.10 28.29
N ILE A 390 15.34 19.46 29.57
CA ILE A 390 14.25 19.09 30.50
C ILE A 390 13.83 20.29 31.33
N ASP A 391 12.58 20.23 31.80
CA ASP A 391 12.10 21.13 32.84
C ASP A 391 12.84 20.88 34.15
N ARG A 392 13.44 21.95 34.69
CA ARG A 392 14.04 21.90 36.02
C ARG A 392 13.03 21.44 37.06
N ARG A 393 11.76 21.82 36.93
CA ARG A 393 10.67 21.45 37.85
C ARG A 393 10.42 19.95 37.85
N ALA A 394 10.47 19.31 36.69
CA ALA A 394 10.25 17.86 36.56
C ALA A 394 11.29 17.04 37.34
N ILE A 395 12.46 17.63 37.61
CA ILE A 395 13.56 16.99 38.33
C ILE A 395 13.97 17.75 39.60
N ALA A 396 13.10 18.61 40.14
CA ALA A 396 13.48 19.54 41.22
C ALA A 396 13.88 18.82 42.51
N ARG A 397 13.24 17.69 42.84
CA ARG A 397 13.56 16.89 44.04
C ARG A 397 14.97 16.29 43.93
N ASP A 398 15.27 15.63 42.82
CA ASP A 398 16.60 15.09 42.53
C ASP A 398 17.65 16.20 42.55
N LEU A 399 17.36 17.33 41.87
CA LEU A 399 18.26 18.47 41.87
C LEU A 399 18.48 19.07 43.24
N ALA A 400 17.53 19.00 44.17
CA ALA A 400 17.71 19.49 45.55
C ALA A 400 18.60 18.53 46.36
N ALA A 401 18.47 17.22 46.12
CA ALA A 401 19.24 16.18 46.81
C ALA A 401 20.69 16.04 46.31
N LEU A 402 21.03 16.57 45.13
CA LEU A 402 22.41 16.56 44.61
C LEU A 402 23.39 17.32 45.52
N SER A 403 24.45 16.63 45.93
CA SER A 403 25.61 17.21 46.60
C SER A 403 26.41 18.13 45.68
N GLN A 404 27.29 18.96 46.26
CA GLN A 404 28.13 19.88 45.48
C GLN A 404 29.11 19.15 44.56
N VAL A 405 29.58 17.96 44.97
CA VAL A 405 30.47 17.11 44.16
C VAL A 405 29.72 16.58 42.95
N GLU A 406 28.54 16.00 43.16
CA GLU A 406 27.69 15.47 42.09
C GLU A 406 27.27 16.55 41.07
N ARG A 407 26.99 17.77 41.52
CA ARG A 407 26.74 18.92 40.62
C ARG A 407 27.96 19.27 39.77
N ARG A 408 29.17 19.24 40.35
CA ARG A 408 30.41 19.46 39.59
C ARG A 408 30.60 18.34 38.56
N THR A 409 30.32 17.09 38.92
CA THR A 409 30.41 15.95 38.00
C THR A 409 29.49 16.14 36.78
N LEU A 410 28.23 16.54 36.97
CA LEU A 410 27.31 16.83 35.86
C LEU A 410 27.83 17.96 34.94
N ARG A 411 28.43 19.01 35.53
CA ARG A 411 29.03 20.11 34.73
C ARG A 411 30.20 19.66 33.87
N THR A 412 30.99 18.66 34.29
CA THR A 412 32.07 18.08 33.47
C THR A 412 31.54 17.48 32.16
N PHE A 413 30.28 17.02 32.14
CA PHE A 413 29.58 16.57 30.95
C PHE A 413 28.81 17.68 30.22
N ALA A 414 29.12 18.95 30.53
CA ALA A 414 28.48 20.14 29.97
C ALA A 414 26.97 20.26 30.25
N VAL A 415 26.46 19.56 31.27
CA VAL A 415 25.08 19.73 31.73
C VAL A 415 24.97 21.08 32.45
N ARG A 416 24.14 21.97 31.92
CA ARG A 416 23.80 23.25 32.56
C ARG A 416 22.52 23.09 33.37
N VAL A 417 22.57 23.58 34.59
CA VAL A 417 21.44 23.64 35.51
C VAL A 417 21.11 25.11 35.71
N GLY A 418 20.15 25.63 34.93
CA GLY A 418 19.74 27.02 34.94
C GLY A 418 18.60 27.30 35.93
N ALA A 419 18.00 28.47 35.80
CA ALA A 419 16.88 28.91 36.63
C ALA A 419 15.60 28.12 36.31
N HIS A 420 15.38 27.80 35.02
CA HIS A 420 14.13 27.18 34.55
C HIS A 420 14.35 25.80 33.93
N SER A 421 15.54 25.51 33.43
CA SER A 421 15.82 24.34 32.60
C SER A 421 17.09 23.63 33.03
N VAL A 422 17.16 22.33 32.73
CA VAL A 422 18.42 21.58 32.71
C VAL A 422 18.66 21.14 31.27
N TRP A 423 19.81 21.50 30.70
CA TRP A 423 20.07 21.24 29.28
C TRP A 423 21.54 21.05 28.94
N LEU A 424 21.77 20.52 27.74
CA LEU A 424 23.07 20.41 27.10
C LEU A 424 23.20 21.50 26.01
N PRO A 425 23.98 22.57 26.21
CA PRO A 425 24.10 23.63 25.20
C PRO A 425 24.56 23.12 23.83
N GLY A 426 25.37 22.06 23.80
CA GLY A 426 25.86 21.48 22.56
C GLY A 426 24.78 20.87 21.67
N VAL A 427 23.59 20.52 22.19
CA VAL A 427 22.48 20.00 21.36
C VAL A 427 21.74 21.11 20.61
N LEU A 428 21.96 22.38 20.99
CA LEU A 428 21.34 23.54 20.35
C LEU A 428 22.08 24.00 19.10
N LYS A 429 23.29 23.50 18.86
CA LYS A 429 24.05 23.80 17.65
C LYS A 429 23.29 23.34 16.40
N THR A 430 23.44 24.08 15.30
CA THR A 430 22.70 23.85 14.05
C THR A 430 22.73 22.39 13.58
N ARG A 431 23.91 21.75 13.53
CA ARG A 431 24.05 20.35 13.14
C ARG A 431 23.31 19.37 14.06
N ALA A 432 23.38 19.60 15.37
CA ALA A 432 22.70 18.76 16.37
C ALA A 432 21.18 18.91 16.28
N ARG A 433 20.67 20.15 16.12
CA ARG A 433 19.23 20.41 15.93
C ARG A 433 18.71 19.81 14.63
N ALA A 434 19.42 20.01 13.51
CA ALA A 434 19.03 19.45 12.22
C ALA A 434 18.90 17.93 12.29
N LEU A 435 19.86 17.25 12.93
CA LEU A 435 19.77 15.82 13.14
C LEU A 435 18.63 15.45 14.11
N ALA A 436 18.48 16.15 15.23
CA ALA A 436 17.43 15.85 16.21
C ALA A 436 16.03 15.98 15.59
N GLN A 437 15.83 16.95 14.69
CA GLN A 437 14.59 17.15 13.93
C GLN A 437 14.27 15.97 13.02
N ALA A 438 15.29 15.39 12.38
CA ALA A 438 15.13 14.21 11.52
C ALA A 438 14.43 13.04 12.25
N PHE A 439 14.72 12.83 13.54
CA PHE A 439 14.12 11.75 14.34
C PHE A 439 12.67 12.00 14.72
N VAL A 440 12.21 13.25 14.65
CA VAL A 440 10.85 13.66 15.06
C VAL A 440 10.05 14.21 13.88
N ALA A 441 10.56 14.02 12.66
CA ALA A 441 9.98 14.56 11.44
C ALA A 441 8.61 13.98 11.06
N ARG A 442 8.18 12.89 11.71
CA ARG A 442 6.84 12.30 11.56
C ARG A 442 5.83 12.82 12.57
N GLU A 443 6.27 13.52 13.60
CA GLU A 443 5.39 14.12 14.60
C GLU A 443 4.60 15.28 13.99
N VAL A 444 3.33 15.43 14.35
CA VAL A 444 2.41 16.42 13.77
C VAL A 444 2.79 17.86 14.15
N PHE A 445 3.28 18.06 15.38
CA PHE A 445 3.61 19.39 15.88
C PHE A 445 4.90 19.93 15.26
N ARG A 446 4.82 21.12 14.68
CA ARG A 446 5.97 21.93 14.23
C ARG A 446 5.89 23.31 14.88
N PRO A 447 7.01 23.84 15.40
CA PRO A 447 7.02 25.19 15.93
C PRO A 447 6.74 26.22 14.83
N GLY A 448 6.06 27.28 15.21
CA GLY A 448 5.77 28.41 14.32
C GLY A 448 7.00 29.25 14.05
N ALA A 449 6.87 30.24 13.14
CA ALA A 449 7.94 31.19 12.82
C ALA A 449 8.20 32.21 13.95
N THR A 450 7.32 32.29 14.94
CA THR A 450 7.42 33.21 16.08
C THR A 450 8.27 32.64 17.21
N THR A 451 8.84 33.53 18.04
CA THR A 451 9.65 33.17 19.22
C THR A 451 8.93 32.25 20.20
N LEU A 452 7.62 32.43 20.34
CA LEU A 452 6.73 31.58 21.12
C LEU A 452 5.81 30.82 20.18
N THR A 453 5.63 29.53 20.45
CA THR A 453 4.65 28.70 19.73
C THR A 453 3.55 28.25 20.67
N VAL A 454 2.28 28.38 20.29
CA VAL A 454 1.16 27.84 21.07
C VAL A 454 1.20 26.30 21.05
N LEU A 455 1.07 25.68 22.22
CA LEU A 455 1.07 24.23 22.36
C LEU A 455 -0.33 23.64 22.14
N PRO A 456 -0.44 22.47 21.48
CA PRO A 456 -1.66 21.69 21.48
C PRO A 456 -1.94 21.07 22.86
N GLU A 457 -3.18 20.62 23.07
CA GLU A 457 -3.58 19.82 24.24
C GLU A 457 -3.90 18.39 23.77
N PRO A 458 -3.21 17.34 24.28
CA PRO A 458 -2.11 17.39 25.25
C PRO A 458 -0.79 17.95 24.67
N PRO A 459 0.11 18.50 25.51
CA PRO A 459 1.37 19.07 25.03
C PRO A 459 2.28 18.00 24.42
N PRO A 460 3.11 18.37 23.43
CA PRO A 460 4.02 17.43 22.81
C PRO A 460 5.10 16.95 23.76
N SER A 461 5.72 15.81 23.43
CA SER A 461 6.75 15.20 24.26
C SER A 461 7.96 16.12 24.46
N PRO A 462 8.66 16.05 25.61
CA PRO A 462 9.91 16.78 25.81
C PRO A 462 10.95 16.50 24.72
N ARG A 463 10.99 15.26 24.22
CA ARG A 463 11.89 14.84 23.13
C ARG A 463 11.63 15.62 21.84
N LEU A 464 10.37 15.80 21.47
CA LEU A 464 9.98 16.59 20.30
C LEU A 464 10.38 18.06 20.48
N LEU A 465 10.04 18.66 21.60
CA LEU A 465 10.35 20.07 21.86
C LEU A 465 11.86 20.32 21.89
N SER A 466 12.64 19.41 22.46
CA SER A 466 14.11 19.51 22.52
C SER A 466 14.78 19.49 21.16
N ALA A 467 14.24 18.75 20.19
CA ALA A 467 14.76 18.75 18.82
C ALA A 467 14.73 20.15 18.18
N PHE A 468 13.80 20.99 18.62
CA PHE A 468 13.70 22.39 18.22
C PHE A 468 14.37 23.36 19.18
N GLY A 469 15.02 22.88 20.25
CA GLY A 469 15.60 23.74 21.28
C GLY A 469 14.56 24.39 22.20
N LEU A 470 13.34 23.86 22.20
CA LEU A 470 12.19 24.43 22.90
C LEU A 470 11.84 23.61 24.14
N ARG A 471 11.04 24.22 25.01
CA ARG A 471 10.37 23.54 26.12
C ARG A 471 9.00 24.13 26.38
N ALA A 472 8.12 23.33 26.98
CA ALA A 472 6.78 23.77 27.35
C ALA A 472 6.81 24.71 28.57
N VAL A 473 6.05 25.80 28.47
CA VAL A 473 5.86 26.83 29.50
C VAL A 473 4.40 27.27 29.46
N GLY A 474 3.57 26.71 30.34
CA GLY A 474 2.12 26.95 30.30
C GLY A 474 1.52 26.46 28.98
N ARG A 475 0.84 27.35 28.24
CA ARG A 475 0.22 27.06 26.94
C ARG A 475 1.13 27.29 25.73
N VAL A 476 2.40 27.62 25.94
CA VAL A 476 3.35 27.92 24.86
C VAL A 476 4.64 27.11 24.99
N ALA A 477 5.34 26.92 23.87
CA ALA A 477 6.71 26.45 23.80
C ALA A 477 7.63 27.65 23.58
N ALA A 478 8.73 27.69 24.32
CA ALA A 478 9.73 28.75 24.26
C ALA A 478 11.16 28.18 24.21
N GLY A 479 12.06 28.92 23.56
CA GLY A 479 13.47 28.55 23.44
C GLY A 479 14.17 28.52 24.79
N VAL A 480 14.96 27.46 25.04
CA VAL A 480 15.63 27.28 26.34
C VAL A 480 16.61 28.42 26.65
N GLU A 481 17.42 28.85 25.69
CA GLU A 481 18.37 29.95 25.89
C GLU A 481 17.67 31.28 26.10
N MET A 482 16.54 31.52 25.41
CA MET A 482 15.73 32.72 25.62
C MET A 482 15.16 32.77 27.05
N LEU A 483 14.63 31.65 27.56
CA LEU A 483 14.08 31.58 28.91
C LEU A 483 15.15 31.83 29.99
N GLU A 484 16.35 31.26 29.83
CA GLU A 484 17.44 31.45 30.78
C GLU A 484 18.00 32.87 30.70
N ALA A 485 18.16 33.42 29.49
CA ALA A 485 18.62 34.79 29.29
C ALA A 485 17.58 35.84 29.74
N MET A 486 16.29 35.51 29.70
CA MET A 486 15.22 36.32 30.32
C MET A 486 15.38 36.33 31.84
N SER A 487 15.65 35.18 32.45
CA SER A 487 15.86 35.04 33.90
C SER A 487 17.09 35.83 34.38
N GLU A 488 18.20 35.77 33.63
CA GLU A 488 19.43 36.51 33.93
C GLU A 488 19.20 38.02 33.86
N ARG A 489 18.51 38.51 32.83
CA ARG A 489 18.15 39.93 32.69
C ARG A 489 17.21 40.40 33.79
N GLN A 490 16.21 39.60 34.14
CA GLN A 490 15.33 39.89 35.27
C GLN A 490 16.12 39.97 36.59
N ALA A 491 17.09 39.09 36.81
CA ALA A 491 17.92 39.15 38.01
C ALA A 491 18.77 40.43 38.05
N ALA A 492 19.37 40.83 36.92
CA ALA A 492 20.15 42.07 36.81
C ALA A 492 19.29 43.33 36.98
N GLY A 493 18.08 43.35 36.40
CA GLY A 493 17.12 44.45 36.45
C GLY A 493 16.19 44.46 37.66
N LYS A 494 16.50 43.70 38.73
CA LYS A 494 15.65 43.57 39.94
C LYS A 494 14.19 43.20 39.64
N GLY A 495 13.96 42.40 38.61
CA GLY A 495 12.65 41.89 38.18
C GLY A 495 11.99 42.68 37.05
N VAL A 496 12.59 43.79 36.60
CA VAL A 496 12.09 44.60 35.49
C VAL A 496 12.87 44.30 34.21
N LEU A 497 12.16 44.11 33.09
CA LEU A 497 12.74 43.99 31.75
C LEU A 497 12.59 45.33 31.02
N THR A 498 13.67 45.84 30.44
CA THR A 498 13.65 47.06 29.63
C THR A 498 13.12 46.76 28.22
N GLU A 499 12.75 47.80 27.44
CA GLU A 499 12.39 47.62 26.03
C GLU A 499 13.51 46.99 25.21
N ALA A 500 14.77 47.34 25.50
CA ALA A 500 15.94 46.74 24.87
C ALA A 500 16.06 45.24 25.20
N ASP A 501 15.73 44.83 26.43
CA ASP A 501 15.71 43.42 26.82
C ASP A 501 14.63 42.63 26.08
N LEU A 502 13.42 43.20 25.97
CA LEU A 502 12.30 42.59 25.26
C LEU A 502 12.59 42.43 23.77
N ALA A 503 13.18 43.44 23.14
CA ALA A 503 13.63 43.38 21.75
C ALA A 503 14.70 42.31 21.54
N ALA A 504 15.69 42.20 22.44
CA ALA A 504 16.74 41.19 22.37
C ALA A 504 16.23 39.76 22.57
N LEU A 505 15.16 39.59 23.36
CA LEU A 505 14.50 38.30 23.58
C LEU A 505 13.47 37.97 22.50
N GLY A 506 13.08 38.93 21.67
CA GLY A 506 12.08 38.78 20.61
C GLY A 506 10.68 38.50 21.15
N VAL A 507 10.30 39.10 22.28
CA VAL A 507 8.99 38.93 22.92
C VAL A 507 8.41 40.28 23.34
N SER A 508 7.09 40.40 23.34
CA SER A 508 6.38 41.56 23.88
C SER A 508 6.37 41.56 25.41
N LEU A 509 6.04 42.71 26.00
CA LEU A 509 5.92 42.86 27.45
C LEU A 509 4.86 41.91 28.04
N ASP A 510 3.73 41.73 27.36
CA ASP A 510 2.65 40.87 27.82
C ASP A 510 3.01 39.39 27.72
N GLU A 511 3.70 38.99 26.66
CA GLU A 511 4.27 37.64 26.54
C GLU A 511 5.29 37.36 27.64
N ALA A 512 6.20 38.31 27.92
CA ALA A 512 7.19 38.17 28.99
C ALA A 512 6.54 38.06 30.39
N LYS A 513 5.48 38.83 30.66
CA LYS A 513 4.68 38.72 31.88
C LYS A 513 3.99 37.35 31.97
N GLY A 514 3.38 36.89 30.88
CA GLY A 514 2.74 35.58 30.78
C GLY A 514 3.70 34.42 31.02
N LEU A 515 4.88 34.46 30.39
CA LEU A 515 5.97 33.50 30.63
C LEU A 515 6.44 33.54 32.08
N THR A 516 6.67 34.73 32.64
CA THR A 516 7.10 34.87 34.05
C THR A 516 6.06 34.30 35.02
N ALA A 517 4.78 34.54 34.76
CA ALA A 517 3.69 33.97 35.54
C ALA A 517 3.68 32.43 35.43
N ALA A 518 3.74 31.88 34.22
CA ALA A 518 3.79 30.43 33.99
C ALA A 518 5.04 29.76 34.61
N LEU A 519 6.18 30.45 34.60
CA LEU A 519 7.46 30.05 35.21
C LEU A 519 7.49 30.23 36.74
N LYS A 520 6.53 30.96 37.34
CA LYS A 520 6.30 31.03 38.79
C LYS A 520 5.17 30.11 39.29
N ALA A 521 4.14 29.87 38.47
CA ALA A 521 2.86 29.27 38.87
C ALA A 521 2.89 27.77 39.26
N SER A 522 4.02 27.06 39.17
CA SER A 522 4.12 25.68 39.68
C SER A 522 4.68 25.60 41.10
N ARG A 523 4.42 26.61 41.93
CA ARG A 523 4.64 26.56 43.38
C ARG A 523 3.35 26.12 44.10
N ALA A 524 2.72 25.05 43.61
CA ALA A 524 1.56 24.42 44.23
C ALA A 524 1.64 22.90 44.08
N GLN A 525 2.68 22.32 44.69
CA GLN A 525 2.66 21.01 45.31
C GLN A 525 3.83 21.03 46.30
N GLN A 526 3.63 21.78 47.38
CA GLN A 526 4.27 21.38 48.63
C GLN A 526 3.84 19.92 48.87
N PRO A 527 4.76 19.03 49.27
CA PRO A 527 4.34 17.72 49.76
C PRO A 527 3.32 17.96 50.88
N ASP A 528 2.26 17.16 50.92
CA ASP A 528 1.36 17.09 52.07
C ASP A 528 2.24 17.11 53.33
N ARG A 529 2.02 18.12 54.16
CA ARG A 529 2.53 18.11 55.54
C ARG A 529 1.92 16.88 56.19
N ASP A 530 2.75 15.88 56.47
CA ASP A 530 2.50 14.75 57.39
C ASP A 530 1.00 14.50 57.63
N ASP A 531 0.32 13.91 56.65
CA ASP A 531 -0.85 13.13 57.00
C ASP A 531 -0.30 11.87 57.65
N ARG A 532 -0.15 11.92 58.97
CA ARG A 532 0.16 10.77 59.80
C ARG A 532 -0.79 9.68 59.35
N SER A 533 -0.25 8.63 58.74
CA SER A 533 -1.00 7.44 58.37
C SER A 533 -1.90 7.04 59.53
N ARG A 534 -3.22 7.24 59.36
CA ARG A 534 -4.20 6.66 60.28
C ARG A 534 -4.00 5.16 60.21
N ALA A 535 -3.43 4.59 61.28
CA ALA A 535 -3.27 3.16 61.40
C ALA A 535 -4.66 2.51 61.28
N VAL A 536 -4.85 1.72 60.23
CA VAL A 536 -5.99 0.83 60.07
C VAL A 536 -5.92 -0.17 61.22
N LYS A 537 -6.89 -0.10 62.15
CA LYS A 537 -6.85 -0.86 63.40
C LYS A 537 -7.09 -2.36 63.24
N ASP A 538 -7.50 -2.84 62.07
CA ASP A 538 -7.87 -4.23 61.84
C ASP A 538 -7.09 -4.87 60.69
N SER A 539 -5.75 -4.82 60.77
CA SER A 539 -4.87 -5.62 59.91
C SER A 539 -4.20 -6.73 60.72
N PRO A 540 -4.22 -8.00 60.25
CA PRO A 540 -3.56 -9.14 60.92
C PRO A 540 -2.04 -8.97 61.12
N PHE A 541 -1.42 -7.98 60.47
CA PHE A 541 0.00 -7.68 60.57
C PHE A 541 0.36 -6.60 61.61
N ALA A 542 -0.64 -5.98 62.28
CA ALA A 542 -0.38 -4.98 63.31
C ALA A 542 0.38 -5.56 64.52
N ALA A 543 0.14 -6.83 64.86
CA ALA A 543 0.79 -7.53 65.98
C ALA A 543 2.30 -7.76 65.78
N LEU A 544 2.79 -7.86 64.53
CA LEU A 544 4.21 -8.06 64.25
C LEU A 544 5.05 -6.78 64.41
N SER A 545 4.43 -5.62 64.22
CA SER A 545 5.10 -4.32 64.28
C SER A 545 5.46 -3.88 65.72
N ALA A 546 4.78 -4.44 66.72
CA ALA A 546 5.04 -4.17 68.14
C ALA A 546 6.27 -4.91 68.71
N LEU A 547 6.72 -5.99 68.07
CA LEU A 547 7.83 -6.83 68.53
C LEU A 547 9.21 -6.43 67.96
N THR A 548 9.25 -5.52 66.98
CA THR A 548 10.49 -5.12 66.27
C THR A 548 10.88 -3.65 66.46
N ALA A 549 10.17 -2.88 67.27
CA ALA A 549 10.51 -1.48 67.54
C ALA A 549 11.61 -1.36 68.61
N ALA A 550 12.74 -0.74 68.24
CA ALA A 550 13.81 -0.37 69.18
C ALA A 550 13.35 0.74 70.17
N PRO A 551 13.85 0.77 71.42
CA PRO A 551 13.40 1.74 72.41
C PRO A 551 13.87 3.16 72.07
N ALA A 552 13.00 4.15 72.31
CA ALA A 552 13.26 5.56 72.05
C ALA A 552 14.30 6.16 73.02
N PRO A 553 15.15 7.12 72.58
CA PRO A 553 16.14 7.74 73.45
C PRO A 553 15.50 8.67 74.49
N ALA A 554 16.07 8.67 75.70
CA ALA A 554 15.63 9.48 76.83
C ALA A 554 15.76 11.00 76.56
N ARG A 555 14.69 11.75 76.88
CA ARG A 555 14.63 13.22 76.84
C ARG A 555 15.63 13.86 77.82
N ALA A 556 16.52 14.70 77.31
CA ALA A 556 17.38 15.56 78.12
C ALA A 556 16.56 16.63 78.89
N LYS A 557 16.82 16.76 80.20
CA LYS A 557 16.20 17.74 81.10
C LYS A 557 16.72 19.16 80.82
N ARG A 558 15.80 20.13 80.74
CA ARG A 558 16.04 21.58 80.70
C ARG A 558 16.84 22.06 81.93
N LYS A 559 17.98 22.73 81.72
CA LYS A 559 18.70 23.50 82.77
C LYS A 559 18.02 24.88 82.96
N ARG A 560 17.74 25.24 84.23
CA ARG A 560 17.30 26.58 84.67
C ARG A 560 18.48 27.57 84.69
N PRO A 561 18.25 28.88 84.50
CA PRO A 561 19.30 29.89 84.44
C PRO A 561 19.82 30.28 85.84
N ARG A 562 21.14 30.51 85.96
CA ARG A 562 21.83 31.01 87.15
C ARG A 562 21.84 32.55 87.10
N ARG A 563 21.30 33.21 88.11
CA ARG A 563 21.41 34.66 88.36
C ARG A 563 22.88 35.01 88.65
N THR A 564 23.43 35.95 87.91
CA THR A 564 24.67 36.67 88.23
C THR A 564 24.35 37.82 89.20
N ARG A 565 25.05 37.85 90.35
CA ARG A 565 25.19 39.06 91.19
C ARG A 565 26.29 39.92 90.56
N THR A 566 25.99 41.18 90.29
CA THR A 566 26.99 42.24 90.10
C THR A 566 26.91 43.18 91.29
N THR A 567 28.09 43.47 91.81
CA THR A 567 28.45 44.47 92.82
C THR A 567 28.09 45.88 92.37
N GLY A 568 27.57 46.66 93.31
CA GLY A 568 27.21 48.08 93.23
C GLY A 568 26.54 48.46 94.53
#